data_AF-C8PTJ0-F1
#
_entry.id   AF-C8PTJ0-F1
#
_cell.length_a   1.000
_cell.length_b   1.000
_cell.length_c   1.000
_cell.angle_alpha   90.00
_cell.angle_beta   90.00
_cell.angle_gamma   90.00
#
_symmetry.space_group_name_H-M   'P 1'
#
loop_
_entity.id
_entity.type
_entity.pdbx_description
1 polymer ?
#
loop_
_entity_poly.entity_id
_entity_poly.type
_entity_poly.pdbx_seq_one_letter_code
_entity_poly.pdbx_strand_id
1 'polypeptide(L)'
;MLELKPIIIKEEDDKNDVYYTLTWTALTRADKYKITTSVPAIAGMYELYYMDSHKRLNLLAITHAWYGGLRSNLRQAVDPFHTHDLEMRALLEESPLYYRYSCSDSFGDLLDTVWFLHTVYFPDDVRVQHSQRYRKIFLREQAPDKIYWLD
;
A
#
# COMPACT_ATOMS: atom_id res chain seq x y z
N MET A 1 3.05 -24.32 -0.41
CA MET A 1 2.69 -22.95 -0.81
C MET A 1 3.98 -22.15 -0.80
N LEU A 2 4.46 -21.66 -1.94
CA LEU A 2 5.65 -20.80 -1.98
C LEU A 2 5.30 -19.52 -1.23
N GLU A 3 5.95 -19.26 -0.10
CA GLU A 3 5.81 -17.98 0.60
C GLU A 3 6.44 -16.88 -0.26
N LEU A 4 5.58 -16.11 -0.93
CA LEU A 4 6.00 -14.91 -1.63
C LEU A 4 6.47 -13.90 -0.58
N LYS A 5 7.75 -13.52 -0.64
CA LYS A 5 8.29 -12.49 0.25
C LYS A 5 7.67 -11.15 -0.16
N PRO A 6 7.07 -10.38 0.76
CA PRO A 6 6.43 -9.11 0.43
C PRO A 6 7.49 -8.02 0.24
N ILE A 7 8.05 -7.93 -0.97
CA ILE A 7 9.15 -7.04 -1.31
C ILE A 7 8.92 -6.38 -2.67
N ILE A 8 9.48 -5.19 -2.83
CA ILE A 8 9.61 -4.48 -4.10
C ILE A 8 10.97 -4.83 -4.73
N ILE A 9 10.94 -5.43 -5.91
CA ILE A 9 12.13 -5.73 -6.70
C ILE A 9 12.17 -4.78 -7.90
N LYS A 10 13.37 -4.34 -8.27
CA LYS A 10 13.62 -3.40 -9.34
C LYS A 10 14.60 -3.97 -10.36
N GLU A 11 14.29 -3.80 -11.63
CA GLU A 11 15.19 -4.04 -12.76
C GLU A 11 15.22 -2.78 -13.64
N GLU A 12 16.40 -2.36 -14.09
CA GLU A 12 16.59 -1.19 -14.96
C GLU A 12 17.21 -1.63 -16.27
N ASP A 13 16.80 -1.03 -17.39
CA ASP A 13 17.38 -1.30 -18.71
C ASP A 13 18.36 -0.21 -19.18
N ASP A 14 19.08 -0.50 -20.28
CA ASP A 14 20.05 0.42 -20.87
C ASP A 14 19.45 1.75 -21.38
N LYS A 15 18.11 1.85 -21.47
CA LYS A 15 17.39 3.04 -21.91
C LYS A 15 16.87 3.89 -20.74
N ASN A 16 17.26 3.54 -19.52
CA ASN A 16 16.79 4.17 -18.27
C ASN A 16 15.27 4.01 -18.07
N ASP A 17 14.69 2.91 -18.55
CA ASP A 17 13.37 2.46 -18.12
C ASP A 17 13.51 1.52 -16.91
N VAL A 18 12.54 1.57 -16.00
CA VAL A 18 12.53 0.75 -14.78
C VAL A 18 11.32 -0.18 -14.74
N TYR A 19 11.54 -1.40 -14.28
CA TYR A 19 10.55 -2.45 -14.12
C TYR A 19 10.49 -2.86 -12.65
N TYR A 20 9.39 -2.51 -11.99
CA TYR A 20 9.11 -2.91 -10.62
C TYR A 20 8.25 -4.17 -10.56
N THR A 21 8.64 -5.11 -9.72
CA THR A 21 7.77 -6.20 -9.26
C THR A 21 7.39 -5.93 -7.81
N LEU A 22 6.12 -5.62 -7.59
CA LEU A 22 5.54 -5.34 -6.29
C LEU A 22 4.84 -6.59 -5.76
N THR A 23 5.43 -7.22 -4.74
CA THR A 23 4.84 -8.41 -4.11
C THR A 23 4.15 -8.01 -2.82
N TRP A 24 2.84 -8.19 -2.77
CA TRP A 24 2.01 -7.93 -1.60
C TRP A 24 1.93 -9.14 -0.66
N THR A 25 1.74 -8.87 0.63
CA THR A 25 1.18 -9.88 1.55
C THR A 25 -0.26 -10.24 1.16
N ALA A 26 -0.76 -11.36 1.68
CA ALA A 26 -2.19 -11.65 1.67
C ALA A 26 -2.99 -10.52 2.33
N LEU A 27 -4.16 -10.19 1.77
CA LEU A 27 -5.06 -9.24 2.40
C LEU A 27 -5.48 -9.75 3.78
N THR A 28 -5.23 -8.92 4.79
CA THR A 28 -5.35 -9.30 6.18
C THR A 28 -6.29 -8.34 6.91
N ARG A 29 -7.25 -8.87 7.67
CA ARG A 29 -8.10 -8.04 8.53
C ARG A 29 -7.22 -7.28 9.52
N ALA A 30 -7.39 -5.96 9.57
CA ALA A 30 -6.65 -5.08 10.44
C ALA A 30 -7.13 -5.23 11.89
N ASP A 31 -6.16 -5.36 12.78
CA ASP A 31 -6.33 -5.32 14.23
C ASP A 31 -5.01 -4.79 14.80
N LYS A 32 -5.09 -3.93 15.82
CA LYS A 32 -3.90 -3.26 16.39
C LYS A 32 -2.88 -4.26 16.93
N TYR A 33 -3.33 -5.35 17.56
CA TYR A 33 -2.44 -6.39 18.07
C TYR A 33 -1.82 -7.17 16.93
N LYS A 34 -2.61 -7.55 15.93
CA LYS A 34 -2.11 -8.27 14.74
C LYS A 34 -1.09 -7.45 13.96
N ILE A 35 -1.31 -6.16 13.76
CA ILE A 35 -0.33 -5.28 13.10
C ILE A 35 0.97 -5.25 13.92
N THR A 36 0.86 -5.15 15.23
CA THR A 36 2.03 -5.09 16.12
C THR A 36 2.90 -6.33 16.05
N THR A 37 2.29 -7.51 15.91
CA THR A 37 3.00 -8.79 15.94
C THR A 37 3.44 -9.27 14.56
N SER A 38 2.71 -8.93 13.49
CA SER A 38 2.96 -9.47 12.14
C SER A 38 3.65 -8.50 11.18
N VAL A 39 3.42 -7.19 11.31
CA VAL A 39 3.98 -6.20 10.37
C VAL A 39 5.41 -5.87 10.78
N PRO A 40 6.40 -5.87 9.87
CA PRO A 40 7.78 -5.54 10.21
C PRO A 40 7.94 -4.03 10.47
N ALA A 41 8.89 -3.68 11.33
CA ALA A 41 9.25 -2.29 11.62
C ALA A 41 10.31 -1.77 10.62
N ILE A 42 10.04 -1.94 9.32
CA ILE A 42 10.94 -1.53 8.22
C ILE A 42 10.16 -0.67 7.22
N ALA A 43 10.89 0.00 6.33
CA ALA A 43 10.29 0.79 5.27
C ALA A 43 9.54 -0.08 4.25
N GLY A 44 8.56 0.51 3.59
CA GLY A 44 7.70 -0.20 2.66
C GLY A 44 6.53 0.65 2.21
N MET A 45 5.55 0.01 1.57
CA MET A 45 4.27 0.61 1.24
C MET A 45 3.13 -0.29 1.68
N TYR A 46 1.96 0.30 1.87
CA TYR A 46 0.77 -0.44 2.27
C TYR A 46 -0.46 0.11 1.58
N GLU A 47 -1.45 -0.77 1.51
CA GLU A 47 -2.82 -0.42 1.21
C GLU A 47 -3.68 -0.68 2.44
N LEU A 48 -4.62 0.21 2.68
CA LEU A 48 -5.63 0.12 3.71
C LEU A 48 -7.00 0.19 3.06
N TYR A 49 -7.87 -0.72 3.45
CA TYR A 49 -9.22 -0.85 2.93
C TYR A 49 -10.23 -0.84 4.08
N TYR A 50 -11.45 -0.38 3.79
CA TYR A 50 -12.61 -0.65 4.63
C TYR A 50 -13.63 -1.49 3.86
N MET A 51 -14.34 -2.35 4.57
CA MET A 51 -15.44 -3.13 4.00
C MET A 51 -16.77 -2.41 4.25
N ASP A 52 -17.52 -2.13 3.19
CA ASP A 52 -18.85 -1.51 3.30
C ASP A 52 -19.94 -2.51 3.75
N SER A 53 -21.17 -2.01 3.91
CA SER A 53 -22.35 -2.81 4.26
C SER A 53 -22.71 -3.87 3.20
N HIS A 54 -22.29 -3.67 1.95
CA HIS A 54 -22.49 -4.59 0.83
C HIS A 54 -21.35 -5.60 0.67
N LYS A 55 -20.40 -5.66 1.62
CA LYS A 55 -19.22 -6.53 1.59
C LYS A 55 -18.24 -6.22 0.46
N ARG A 56 -18.25 -4.98 -0.06
CA ARG A 56 -17.25 -4.48 -1.00
C ARG A 56 -16.06 -3.91 -0.24
N LEU A 57 -14.85 -4.24 -0.69
CA LEU A 57 -13.61 -3.65 -0.20
C LEU A 57 -13.36 -2.34 -0.94
N ASN A 58 -13.27 -1.25 -0.18
CA ASN A 58 -13.02 0.09 -0.69
C ASN A 58 -11.62 0.52 -0.28
N LEU A 59 -10.80 0.93 -1.24
CA LEU A 59 -9.44 1.41 -0.97
C LEU A 59 -9.50 2.75 -0.25
N LEU A 60 -9.02 2.78 0.98
CA LEU A 60 -8.98 3.97 1.83
C LEU A 60 -7.69 4.76 1.62
N ALA A 61 -6.56 4.04 1.56
CA ALA A 61 -5.25 4.65 1.37
C ALA A 61 -4.30 3.69 0.66
N ILE A 62 -3.46 4.26 -0.20
CA ILE A 62 -2.27 3.61 -0.75
C ILE A 62 -1.09 4.58 -0.64
N THR A 63 -0.12 4.22 0.19
CA THR A 63 0.98 5.13 0.53
C THR A 63 2.23 4.38 1.00
N HIS A 64 3.34 5.11 1.10
CA HIS A 64 4.59 4.61 1.63
C HIS A 64 4.69 4.85 3.14
N ALA A 65 5.53 4.03 3.79
CA ALA A 65 5.96 4.17 5.16
C ALA A 65 7.49 4.20 5.19
N TRP A 66 8.07 5.35 5.54
CA TRP A 66 9.52 5.52 5.65
C TRP A 66 9.92 5.67 7.11
N TYR A 67 9.68 6.85 7.70
CA TYR A 67 9.93 7.10 9.12
C TYR A 67 9.01 6.26 10.00
N GLY A 68 9.59 5.55 10.97
CA GLY A 68 8.86 4.61 11.84
C GLY A 68 8.46 3.28 11.18
N GLY A 69 8.64 3.15 9.86
CA GLY A 69 8.36 1.94 9.09
C GLY A 69 6.87 1.54 9.04
N LEU A 70 6.61 0.46 8.31
CA LEU A 70 5.27 -0.10 8.06
C LEU A 70 4.46 -0.29 9.34
N ARG A 71 5.04 -0.92 10.36
CA ARG A 71 4.33 -1.20 11.63
C ARG A 71 3.78 0.06 12.28
N SER A 72 4.59 1.12 12.41
CA SER A 72 4.16 2.36 13.05
C SER A 72 3.10 3.08 12.23
N ASN A 73 3.34 3.21 10.92
CA ASN A 73 2.45 3.93 10.02
C ASN A 73 1.09 3.22 9.87
N LEU A 74 1.07 1.89 9.72
CA LEU A 74 -0.19 1.13 9.69
C LEU A 74 -0.95 1.21 11.01
N ARG A 75 -0.27 1.11 12.16
CA ARG A 75 -0.93 1.27 13.48
C ARG A 75 -1.59 2.63 13.62
N GLN A 76 -0.95 3.67 13.11
CA GLN A 76 -1.45 5.03 13.13
C GLN A 76 -2.62 5.23 12.16
N ALA A 77 -2.52 4.66 10.96
CA ALA A 77 -3.56 4.75 9.92
C ALA A 77 -4.88 4.05 10.32
N VAL A 78 -4.82 3.02 11.17
CA VAL A 78 -6.02 2.34 11.67
C VAL A 78 -6.53 2.89 13.01
N ASP A 79 -5.89 3.92 13.57
CA ASP A 79 -6.28 4.50 14.86
C ASP A 79 -7.31 5.63 14.65
N PRO A 80 -8.58 5.45 15.06
CA PRO A 80 -9.63 6.46 14.87
C PRO A 80 -9.34 7.78 15.59
N PHE A 81 -8.49 7.76 16.63
CA PHE A 81 -8.14 8.96 17.38
C PHE A 81 -6.92 9.70 16.82
N HIS A 82 -6.31 9.17 15.75
CA HIS A 82 -5.20 9.83 15.09
C HIS A 82 -5.66 10.87 14.07
N THR A 83 -6.84 10.70 13.47
CA THR A 83 -7.42 11.66 12.53
C THR A 83 -8.24 12.74 13.24
N HIS A 84 -8.25 13.95 12.69
CA HIS A 84 -9.14 15.04 13.10
C HIS A 84 -10.43 15.11 12.27
N ASP A 85 -10.51 14.33 11.19
CA ASP A 85 -11.69 14.20 10.35
C ASP A 85 -12.72 13.29 11.03
N LEU A 86 -13.89 13.85 11.34
CA LEU A 86 -14.97 13.13 12.03
C LEU A 86 -15.58 12.02 11.18
N GLU A 87 -15.66 12.19 9.85
CA GLU A 87 -16.19 11.17 8.94
C GLU A 87 -15.22 9.99 8.85
N MET A 88 -13.93 10.30 8.69
CA MET A 88 -12.87 9.28 8.70
C MET A 88 -12.84 8.53 10.04
N ARG A 89 -12.99 9.25 11.15
CA ARG A 89 -13.03 8.64 12.48
C ARG A 89 -14.19 7.67 12.62
N ALA A 90 -15.40 8.07 12.22
CA ALA A 90 -16.56 7.19 12.24
C ALA A 90 -16.33 5.94 11.37
N LEU A 91 -15.78 6.12 10.16
CA LEU A 91 -15.44 5.02 9.27
C LEU A 91 -14.45 4.02 9.92
N LEU A 92 -13.40 4.51 10.56
CA LEU A 92 -12.40 3.68 11.26
C LEU A 92 -12.97 2.96 12.49
N GLU A 93 -13.96 3.55 13.18
CA GLU A 93 -14.63 2.94 14.35
C GLU A 93 -15.65 1.88 13.94
N GLU A 94 -16.38 2.10 12.84
CA GLU A 94 -17.56 1.30 12.48
C GLU A 94 -17.30 0.20 11.44
N SER A 95 -16.28 0.38 10.59
CA SER A 95 -16.05 -0.50 9.44
C SER A 95 -14.94 -1.53 9.70
N PRO A 96 -15.11 -2.80 9.26
CA PRO A 96 -14.00 -3.74 9.24
C PRO A 96 -12.89 -3.25 8.29
N LEU A 97 -11.69 -3.09 8.84
CA LEU A 97 -10.51 -2.66 8.09
C LEU A 97 -9.68 -3.85 7.61
N TYR A 98 -9.01 -3.70 6.48
CA TYR A 98 -8.11 -4.70 5.90
C TYR A 98 -6.86 -4.02 5.35
N TYR A 99 -5.73 -4.71 5.40
CA TYR A 99 -4.47 -4.19 4.89
C TYR A 99 -3.67 -5.26 4.17
N ARG A 100 -2.79 -4.80 3.27
CA ARG A 100 -1.66 -5.57 2.75
C ARG A 100 -0.46 -4.63 2.59
N TYR A 101 0.74 -5.18 2.61
CA TYR A 101 1.96 -4.38 2.52
C TYR A 101 3.04 -5.05 1.68
N SER A 102 4.01 -4.26 1.27
CA SER A 102 5.25 -4.70 0.64
C SER A 102 6.42 -3.90 1.22
N CYS A 103 7.58 -4.55 1.36
CA CYS A 103 8.76 -3.97 1.97
C CYS A 103 9.70 -3.39 0.90
N SER A 104 10.42 -2.32 1.24
CA SER A 104 11.50 -1.78 0.42
C SER A 104 12.51 -1.09 1.33
N ASP A 105 13.78 -1.13 0.94
CA ASP A 105 14.89 -0.41 1.57
C ASP A 105 15.25 0.89 0.82
N SER A 106 14.51 1.20 -0.24
CA SER A 106 14.79 2.33 -1.14
C SER A 106 13.66 3.34 -1.15
N PHE A 107 13.91 4.53 -0.62
CA PHE A 107 12.91 5.59 -0.58
C PHE A 107 12.46 6.02 -1.98
N GLY A 108 13.41 6.11 -2.92
CA GLY A 108 13.08 6.47 -4.30
C GLY A 108 12.14 5.44 -4.93
N ASP A 109 12.38 4.14 -4.71
CA ASP A 109 11.56 3.09 -5.30
C ASP A 109 10.15 3.08 -4.69
N LEU A 110 10.01 3.46 -3.41
CA LEU A 110 8.69 3.70 -2.80
C LEU A 110 7.95 4.87 -3.44
N LEU A 111 8.64 5.98 -3.73
CA LEU A 111 8.00 7.13 -4.39
C LEU A 111 7.54 6.76 -5.82
N ASP A 112 8.38 6.05 -6.57
CA ASP A 112 8.08 5.63 -7.94
C ASP A 112 6.89 4.65 -8.01
N THR A 113 6.87 3.67 -7.12
CA THR A 113 5.79 2.67 -7.06
C THR A 113 4.47 3.26 -6.55
N VAL A 114 4.49 4.13 -5.53
CA VAL A 114 3.30 4.85 -5.08
C VAL A 114 2.78 5.77 -6.18
N TRP A 115 3.66 6.49 -6.87
CA TRP A 115 3.26 7.32 -8.00
C TRP A 115 2.54 6.50 -9.07
N PHE A 116 3.14 5.38 -9.49
CA PHE A 116 2.55 4.53 -10.52
C PHE A 116 1.16 4.05 -10.10
N LEU A 117 0.98 3.55 -8.88
CA LEU A 117 -0.30 3.02 -8.45
C LEU A 117 -1.38 4.11 -8.31
N HIS A 118 -1.02 5.33 -7.89
CA HIS A 118 -1.96 6.46 -7.93
C HIS A 118 -2.42 6.77 -9.36
N THR A 119 -1.51 6.75 -10.34
CA THR A 119 -1.90 6.98 -11.75
C THR A 119 -2.81 5.90 -12.32
N VAL A 120 -2.74 4.66 -11.81
CA VAL A 120 -3.56 3.54 -12.29
C VAL A 120 -4.88 3.44 -11.52
N TYR A 121 -4.87 3.60 -10.21
CA TYR A 121 -6.05 3.43 -9.35
C TYR A 121 -6.91 4.69 -9.29
N PHE A 122 -6.29 5.86 -9.42
CA PHE A 122 -6.96 7.17 -9.33
C PHE A 122 -6.54 8.06 -10.51
N PRO A 123 -6.81 7.66 -11.76
CA PRO A 123 -6.36 8.40 -12.95
C PRO A 123 -6.87 9.85 -12.97
N ASP A 124 -8.03 10.12 -12.38
CA ASP A 124 -8.65 11.45 -12.31
C ASP A 124 -8.21 12.27 -11.08
N ASP A 125 -7.43 11.70 -10.16
CA ASP A 125 -7.02 12.34 -8.89
C ASP A 125 -5.61 11.91 -8.46
N VAL A 126 -4.63 12.12 -9.34
CA VAL A 126 -3.22 11.81 -9.06
C VAL A 126 -2.62 12.89 -8.14
N ARG A 127 -2.50 12.57 -6.84
CA ARG A 127 -2.01 13.51 -5.80
C ARG A 127 -0.52 13.40 -5.50
N VAL A 128 0.22 12.61 -6.27
CA VAL A 128 1.64 12.32 -6.07
C VAL A 128 2.45 12.69 -7.31
N GLN A 129 3.68 13.15 -7.11
CA GLN A 129 4.54 13.63 -8.20
C GLN A 129 5.46 12.52 -8.73
N HIS A 130 5.64 12.49 -10.05
CA HIS A 130 6.62 11.61 -10.70
C HIS A 130 8.04 12.02 -10.29
N SER A 131 8.89 11.06 -9.90
CA SER A 131 10.24 11.35 -9.38
C SER A 131 11.22 11.90 -10.43
N GLN A 132 10.92 11.70 -11.72
CA GLN A 132 11.81 12.00 -12.86
C GLN A 132 13.13 11.22 -12.88
N ARG A 133 13.28 10.16 -12.07
CA ARG A 133 14.47 9.29 -12.07
C ARG A 133 14.61 8.45 -13.33
N TYR A 134 13.47 8.02 -13.88
CA TYR A 134 13.38 7.10 -15.00
C TYR A 134 12.58 7.69 -16.15
N ARG A 135 12.89 7.25 -17.36
CA ARG A 135 12.16 7.67 -18.57
C ARG A 135 10.75 7.06 -18.59
N LYS A 136 10.63 5.78 -18.25
CA LYS A 136 9.37 5.07 -18.07
C LYS A 136 9.44 4.18 -16.85
N ILE A 137 8.31 4.07 -16.17
CA ILE A 137 8.10 3.18 -15.04
C ILE A 137 7.08 2.13 -15.47
N PHE A 138 7.44 0.85 -15.30
CA PHE A 138 6.54 -0.28 -15.44
C PHE A 138 6.40 -0.94 -14.08
N LEU A 139 5.18 -1.35 -13.72
CA LEU A 139 4.92 -2.03 -12.45
C LEU A 139 4.05 -3.26 -12.68
N ARG A 140 4.47 -4.37 -12.10
CA ARG A 140 3.70 -5.60 -12.03
C ARG A 140 3.41 -5.94 -10.58
N GLU A 141 2.13 -6.07 -10.25
CA GLU A 141 1.68 -6.52 -8.94
C GLU A 141 1.59 -8.05 -8.86
N GLN A 142 1.95 -8.60 -7.70
CA GLN A 142 1.77 -10.00 -7.34
C GLN A 142 1.24 -10.10 -5.91
N ALA A 143 0.31 -11.01 -5.66
CA ALA A 143 -0.23 -11.29 -4.34
C ALA A 143 -0.60 -12.78 -4.25
N PRO A 144 -0.60 -13.37 -3.04
CA PRO A 144 -1.06 -14.75 -2.84
C PRO A 144 -2.57 -14.92 -3.04
N ASP A 145 -3.33 -13.81 -2.99
CA ASP A 145 -4.76 -13.69 -3.19
C ASP A 145 -5.09 -12.82 -4.41
N LYS A 146 -6.33 -12.92 -4.90
CA LYS A 146 -6.82 -12.12 -6.05
C LYS A 146 -7.86 -11.12 -5.57
N ILE A 147 -7.60 -9.84 -5.82
CA ILE A 147 -8.57 -8.75 -5.66
C ILE A 147 -9.05 -8.38 -7.07
N TYR A 148 -10.36 -8.23 -7.23
CA TYR A 148 -10.97 -7.77 -8.48
C TYR A 148 -11.53 -6.38 -8.25
N TRP A 149 -11.06 -5.42 -9.03
CA TRP A 149 -11.65 -4.09 -9.10
C TRP A 149 -13.01 -4.21 -9.80
N LEU A 150 -14.02 -3.57 -9.22
CA LEU A 150 -15.33 -3.45 -9.83
C LEU A 150 -15.37 -2.09 -10.54
N ASP A 151 -15.79 -2.09 -11.80
CA ASP A 151 -16.02 -0.89 -12.60
C ASP A 151 -17.20 -0.05 -12.08
#